data_AF-U4U6S7-F1
#
_entry.id   AF-U4U6S7-F1
#
_cell.length_a   1.000
_cell.length_b   1.000
_cell.length_c   1.000
_cell.angle_alpha   90.00
_cell.angle_beta   90.00
_cell.angle_gamma   90.00
#
_symmetry.space_group_name_H-M   'P 1'
#
loop_
_entity.id
_entity.type
_entity.pdbx_description
1 polymer ?
#
loop_
_entity_poly.entity_id
_entity_poly.type
_entity_poly.pdbx_seq_one_letter_code
_entity_poly.pdbx_strand_id
1 'polypeptide(L)'
;MATESVHTVAEDLMKAAKMEKCYENYILIDVGANLTNKKYGRDLDSVVQRAKDSGVQKIMVTGTSVKASKEALRLTRIYPGTLYSTAAFTYKETISQYRSLAGIHPHDAKSYDEESWQELCRIVQNTECVAVGECGLDYNRNFSNPEDQKAVFEKHIKLAIEHNKPLFVHERDAFSDLSEILDKYANKLPPVLVHCFTGSVENALAYLQKG
;
A
#
# COMPACT_ATOMS: atom_id res chain seq x y z
N MET A 1 -39.25 39.22 -13.94
CA MET A 1 -37.93 38.54 -13.95
C MET A 1 -37.66 38.01 -12.56
N ALA A 2 -38.07 36.78 -12.27
CA ALA A 2 -37.74 36.08 -11.02
C ALA A 2 -38.19 34.61 -11.13
N THR A 3 -37.50 33.80 -11.93
CA THR A 3 -37.72 32.35 -11.98
C THR A 3 -36.42 31.61 -12.33
N GLU A 4 -35.35 31.88 -11.58
CA GLU A 4 -34.14 31.05 -11.59
C GLU A 4 -33.59 31.02 -10.16
N SER A 5 -34.02 30.05 -9.33
CA SER A 5 -33.29 29.64 -8.11
C SER A 5 -33.91 28.48 -7.31
N VAL A 6 -35.11 27.99 -7.63
CA VAL A 6 -35.74 26.92 -6.83
C VAL A 6 -35.36 25.51 -7.29
N HIS A 7 -34.79 25.36 -8.50
CA HIS A 7 -34.51 24.06 -9.10
C HIS A 7 -33.20 23.38 -8.62
N THR A 8 -32.34 24.07 -7.86
CA THR A 8 -31.01 23.55 -7.47
C THR A 8 -31.01 22.92 -6.07
N VAL A 9 -31.71 23.49 -5.10
CA VAL A 9 -31.64 23.03 -3.69
C VAL A 9 -32.36 21.70 -3.46
N ALA A 10 -33.52 21.50 -4.11
CA ALA A 10 -34.28 20.27 -3.96
C ALA A 10 -33.59 19.06 -4.63
N GLU A 11 -32.92 19.29 -5.76
CA GLU A 11 -32.14 18.25 -6.46
C GLU A 11 -30.87 17.87 -5.69
N ASP A 12 -30.20 18.85 -5.08
CA ASP A 12 -29.02 18.61 -4.24
C ASP A 12 -29.39 17.88 -2.94
N LEU A 13 -30.52 18.24 -2.30
CA LEU A 13 -31.05 17.50 -1.14
C LEU A 13 -31.49 16.09 -1.51
N MET A 14 -32.08 15.90 -2.70
CA MET A 14 -32.45 14.57 -3.21
C MET A 14 -31.23 13.72 -3.57
N LYS A 15 -30.14 14.32 -4.07
CA LYS A 15 -28.85 13.64 -4.28
C LYS A 15 -28.19 13.27 -2.95
N ALA A 16 -28.17 14.17 -1.97
CA ALA A 16 -27.64 13.91 -0.64
C ALA A 16 -28.41 12.78 0.07
N ALA A 17 -29.75 12.81 0.03
CA ALA A 17 -30.61 11.76 0.60
C ALA A 17 -30.51 10.42 -0.17
N LYS A 18 -30.20 10.45 -1.48
CA LYS A 18 -29.86 9.23 -2.23
C LYS A 18 -28.50 8.67 -1.83
N MET A 19 -27.52 9.52 -1.54
CA MET A 19 -26.21 9.11 -1.04
C MET A 19 -26.33 8.53 0.37
N GLU A 20 -27.14 9.08 1.28
CA GLU A 20 -27.37 8.51 2.62
C GLU A 20 -27.76 7.02 2.58
N LYS A 21 -28.60 6.63 1.63
CA LYS A 21 -29.00 5.21 1.43
C LYS A 21 -27.92 4.30 0.88
N CYS A 22 -26.84 4.86 0.33
CA CYS A 22 -25.74 4.07 -0.20
C CYS A 22 -24.88 3.50 0.95
N TYR A 23 -24.69 4.21 2.06
CA TYR A 23 -23.70 3.86 3.08
C TYR A 23 -24.14 2.88 4.17
N GLU A 24 -25.45 2.66 4.35
CA GLU A 24 -25.96 1.81 5.43
C GLU A 24 -25.44 0.35 5.38
N ASN A 25 -24.91 -0.09 4.24
CA ASN A 25 -24.36 -1.44 4.05
C ASN A 25 -22.94 -1.48 3.45
N TYR A 26 -22.20 -0.37 3.39
CA TYR A 26 -20.84 -0.42 2.84
C TYR A 26 -19.84 -0.99 3.82
N ILE A 27 -19.04 -1.95 3.34
CA ILE A 27 -17.83 -2.39 4.02
C ILE A 27 -16.73 -1.41 3.64
N LEU A 28 -16.40 -0.49 4.55
CA LEU A 28 -15.30 0.45 4.36
C LEU A 28 -13.99 -0.16 4.87
N ILE A 29 -13.00 -0.27 3.98
CA ILE A 29 -11.66 -0.79 4.27
C ILE A 29 -10.65 0.27 3.87
N ASP A 30 -9.81 0.69 4.82
CA ASP A 30 -8.63 1.51 4.52
C ASP A 30 -7.47 0.58 4.17
N VAL A 31 -6.96 0.69 2.95
CA VAL A 31 -5.89 -0.18 2.43
C VAL A 31 -4.49 0.45 2.53
N GLY A 32 -4.34 1.67 3.06
CA GLY A 32 -3.08 2.43 2.96
C GLY A 32 -2.72 3.23 4.20
N ALA A 33 -2.91 2.65 5.39
CA ALA A 33 -2.73 3.38 6.64
C ALA A 33 -1.30 3.31 7.18
N ASN A 34 -0.64 4.45 7.29
CA ASN A 34 0.72 4.56 7.83
C ASN A 34 0.74 4.70 9.37
N LEU A 35 0.08 3.79 10.09
CA LEU A 35 -0.14 3.90 11.55
C LEU A 35 1.14 3.70 12.39
N THR A 36 2.21 3.15 11.81
CA THR A 36 3.53 3.05 12.45
C THR A 36 4.29 4.38 12.50
N ASN A 37 3.76 5.43 11.85
CA ASN A 37 4.37 6.75 11.88
C ASN A 37 4.34 7.35 13.30
N LYS A 38 5.46 7.93 13.73
CA LYS A 38 5.63 8.56 15.05
C LYS A 38 4.56 9.62 15.38
N LYS A 39 3.92 10.21 14.36
CA LYS A 39 2.79 11.15 14.55
C LYS A 39 1.65 10.55 15.36
N TYR A 40 1.40 9.25 15.26
CA TYR A 40 0.34 8.54 15.98
C TYR A 40 0.77 7.99 17.33
N GLY A 41 2.04 8.16 17.73
CA GLY A 41 2.57 7.54 18.95
C GLY A 41 1.91 8.01 20.24
N ARG A 42 1.17 9.13 20.24
CA ARG A 42 0.50 9.69 21.41
C ARG A 42 -0.98 9.33 21.51
N ASP A 43 -1.64 9.05 20.39
CA ASP A 43 -3.09 8.94 20.30
C ASP A 43 -3.57 7.80 19.40
N LEU A 44 -2.72 6.80 19.12
CA LEU A 44 -3.04 5.67 18.23
C LEU A 44 -4.38 4.98 18.60
N ASP A 45 -4.61 4.69 19.88
CA ASP A 45 -5.86 4.09 20.35
C ASP A 45 -7.08 4.94 19.96
N SER A 46 -6.97 6.26 20.16
CA SER A 46 -8.04 7.19 19.82
C SER A 46 -8.24 7.29 18.31
N VAL A 47 -7.16 7.26 17.52
CA VAL A 47 -7.23 7.24 16.05
C VAL A 47 -7.95 6.00 15.54
N VAL A 48 -7.58 4.82 16.04
CA VAL A 48 -8.21 3.55 15.66
C VAL A 48 -9.67 3.53 16.09
N GLN A 49 -9.99 4.01 17.30
CA GLN A 49 -11.37 4.08 17.77
C GLN A 49 -12.23 5.02 16.91
N ARG A 50 -11.72 6.22 16.59
CA ARG A 50 -12.43 7.15 15.70
C ARG A 50 -12.69 6.57 14.31
N ALA A 51 -11.74 5.79 13.78
CA ALA A 51 -11.93 5.10 12.50
C ALA A 51 -13.08 4.08 12.58
N LYS A 52 -13.12 3.28 13.65
CA LYS A 52 -14.21 2.32 13.90
C LYS A 52 -15.56 3.02 14.05
N ASP A 53 -15.62 4.07 14.86
CA ASP A 53 -16.84 4.85 15.11
C ASP A 53 -17.37 5.52 13.84
N SER A 54 -16.47 5.79 12.88
CA SER A 54 -16.81 6.33 11.55
C SER A 54 -17.19 5.24 10.53
N GLY A 55 -17.26 3.96 10.93
CA GLY A 55 -17.67 2.85 10.07
C GLY A 55 -16.55 2.14 9.31
N VAL A 56 -15.27 2.48 9.54
CA VAL A 56 -14.13 1.73 8.97
C VAL A 56 -14.06 0.36 9.64
N GLN A 57 -14.27 -0.71 8.87
CA GLN A 57 -14.30 -2.06 9.40
C GLN A 57 -12.91 -2.68 9.54
N LYS A 58 -12.03 -2.42 8.57
CA LYS A 58 -10.68 -2.97 8.51
C LYS A 58 -9.69 -1.93 8.03
N ILE A 59 -8.48 -2.01 8.55
CA ILE A 59 -7.40 -1.08 8.20
C ILE A 59 -6.14 -1.91 7.92
N MET A 60 -5.55 -1.72 6.75
CA MET A 60 -4.28 -2.31 6.37
C MET A 60 -3.14 -1.32 6.68
N VAL A 61 -2.29 -1.71 7.63
CA VAL A 61 -1.14 -0.94 8.08
C VAL A 61 0.05 -1.23 7.17
N THR A 62 0.55 -0.18 6.52
CA THR A 62 1.62 -0.30 5.54
C THR A 62 2.97 -0.57 6.21
N GLY A 63 3.61 -1.68 5.83
CA GLY A 63 5.02 -1.95 6.08
C GLY A 63 5.86 -1.42 4.91
N THR A 64 6.84 -0.55 5.19
CA THR A 64 7.74 0.02 4.17
C THR A 64 9.19 -0.43 4.32
N SER A 65 9.50 -1.22 5.34
CA SER A 65 10.81 -1.80 5.65
C SER A 65 10.63 -2.99 6.58
N VAL A 66 11.66 -3.81 6.84
CA VAL A 66 11.52 -4.95 7.76
C VAL A 66 11.15 -4.48 9.17
N LYS A 67 11.83 -3.47 9.71
CA LYS A 67 11.43 -2.84 10.98
C LYS A 67 10.00 -2.31 10.98
N ALA A 68 9.58 -1.59 9.93
CA ALA A 68 8.22 -1.05 9.86
C ALA A 68 7.18 -2.18 9.73
N SER A 69 7.50 -3.25 9.01
CA SER A 69 6.65 -4.43 8.85
C SER A 69 6.51 -5.21 10.16
N LYS A 70 7.57 -5.30 10.97
CA LYS A 70 7.49 -5.86 12.33
C LYS A 70 6.55 -5.06 13.21
N GLU A 71 6.68 -3.74 13.21
CA GLU A 71 5.81 -2.86 14.00
C GLU A 71 4.36 -2.93 13.49
N ALA A 72 4.14 -2.96 12.18
CA ALA A 72 2.82 -3.12 11.59
C ALA A 72 2.18 -4.45 12.05
N LEU A 73 2.92 -5.56 11.97
CA LEU A 73 2.47 -6.87 12.47
C LEU A 73 2.24 -6.86 13.99
N ARG A 74 3.03 -6.10 14.76
CA ARG A 74 2.79 -5.94 16.21
C ARG A 74 1.46 -5.22 16.47
N LEU A 75 1.10 -4.22 15.66
CA LEU A 75 -0.17 -3.51 15.79
C LEU A 75 -1.37 -4.42 15.48
N THR A 76 -1.27 -5.36 14.54
CA THR A 76 -2.37 -6.30 14.25
C THR A 76 -2.72 -7.19 15.45
N ARG A 77 -1.70 -7.53 16.27
CA ARG A 77 -1.89 -8.30 17.51
C ARG A 77 -2.53 -7.50 18.63
N ILE A 78 -2.36 -6.18 18.64
CA ILE A 78 -2.98 -5.28 19.62
C ILE A 78 -4.44 -5.01 19.27
N TYR A 79 -4.76 -4.91 17.98
CA TYR A 79 -6.11 -4.64 17.48
C TYR A 79 -6.61 -5.76 16.55
N PRO A 80 -6.77 -6.99 17.08
CA PRO A 80 -7.14 -8.15 16.28
C PRO A 80 -8.52 -7.95 15.62
N GLY A 81 -8.63 -8.42 14.38
CA GLY A 81 -9.85 -8.29 13.57
C GLY A 81 -10.13 -6.89 13.03
N THR A 82 -9.35 -5.87 13.44
CA THR A 82 -9.43 -4.51 12.90
C THR A 82 -8.23 -4.18 12.03
N LEU A 83 -7.02 -4.38 12.57
CA LEU A 83 -5.78 -4.07 11.87
C LEU A 83 -5.20 -5.31 11.19
N TYR A 84 -4.79 -5.13 9.95
CA TYR A 84 -4.01 -6.07 9.15
C TYR A 84 -2.73 -5.36 8.72
N SER A 85 -1.73 -6.08 8.23
CA SER A 85 -0.46 -5.46 7.80
C SER A 85 -0.06 -5.89 6.40
N THR A 86 0.74 -5.05 5.75
CA THR A 86 1.59 -5.47 4.63
C THR A 86 3.01 -5.66 5.12
N ALA A 87 3.81 -6.38 4.35
CA ALA A 87 5.24 -6.51 4.63
C ALA A 87 6.09 -6.27 3.40
N ALA A 88 7.07 -5.39 3.54
CA ALA A 88 8.09 -5.12 2.54
C ALA A 88 9.46 -4.98 3.18
N PHE A 89 10.48 -5.15 2.36
CA PHE A 89 11.86 -4.85 2.68
C PHE A 89 12.38 -3.80 1.70
N THR A 90 13.29 -2.96 2.20
CA THR A 90 14.01 -1.98 1.39
C THR A 90 15.50 -2.21 1.59
N TYR A 91 16.30 -2.00 0.56
CA TYR A 91 17.74 -2.19 0.63
C TYR A 91 18.37 -1.11 1.54
N LYS A 92 18.98 -1.55 2.66
CA LYS A 92 19.46 -0.77 3.83
C LYS A 92 18.37 -0.03 4.62
N GLU A 93 18.21 -0.43 5.89
CA GLU A 93 17.32 0.19 6.89
C GLU A 93 17.68 1.66 7.27
N THR A 94 18.73 2.24 6.71
CA THR A 94 19.26 3.55 7.12
C THR A 94 18.45 4.74 6.57
N ILE A 95 17.43 4.51 5.75
CA ILE A 95 16.72 5.59 5.08
C ILE A 95 15.36 5.84 5.75
N SER A 96 15.32 6.93 6.51
CA SER A 96 14.18 7.53 7.23
C SER A 96 12.77 7.14 6.77
N GLN A 97 11.94 6.79 7.77
CA GLN A 97 10.47 6.75 7.98
C GLN A 97 9.49 7.46 7.01
N TYR A 98 9.96 8.22 6.02
CA TYR A 98 9.20 8.95 5.00
C TYR A 98 9.51 8.49 3.57
N ARG A 99 10.24 7.39 3.41
CA ARG A 99 10.83 6.98 2.14
C ARG A 99 10.54 5.51 1.88
N SER A 100 9.36 5.25 1.32
CA SER A 100 9.14 4.03 0.54
C SER A 100 10.11 4.05 -0.65
N LEU A 101 10.71 2.88 -0.92
CA LEU A 101 11.70 2.60 -1.97
C LEU A 101 13.14 3.01 -1.62
N ALA A 102 13.89 2.01 -1.14
CA ALA A 102 15.32 2.09 -0.94
C ALA A 102 16.07 0.95 -1.64
N GLY A 103 17.11 1.36 -2.36
CA GLY A 103 18.20 0.69 -3.07
C GLY A 103 19.53 1.42 -2.69
N ILE A 104 20.66 0.72 -2.64
CA ILE A 104 21.95 1.19 -2.08
C ILE A 104 22.86 1.74 -3.19
N HIS A 105 23.77 2.64 -2.81
CA HIS A 105 24.87 3.11 -3.67
C HIS A 105 25.93 1.99 -3.93
N PRO A 106 26.41 1.76 -5.17
CA PRO A 106 27.15 0.56 -5.59
C PRO A 106 28.46 0.23 -4.85
N HIS A 107 29.01 1.14 -4.05
CA HIS A 107 30.20 0.86 -3.22
C HIS A 107 29.90 0.10 -1.91
N ASP A 108 28.62 0.00 -1.51
CA ASP A 108 28.17 -0.61 -0.24
C ASP A 108 27.41 -1.93 -0.43
N ALA A 109 27.43 -2.52 -1.64
CA ALA A 109 26.62 -3.68 -2.02
C ALA A 109 27.11 -5.04 -1.47
N LYS A 110 28.22 -5.07 -0.70
CA LYS A 110 28.91 -6.32 -0.34
C LYS A 110 28.24 -7.13 0.78
N SER A 111 27.29 -6.56 1.51
CA SER A 111 26.52 -7.25 2.56
C SER A 111 25.03 -7.15 2.25
N TYR A 112 24.60 -7.96 1.30
CA TYR A 112 23.23 -8.44 1.24
C TYR A 112 22.81 -8.94 2.64
N ASP A 113 21.88 -8.24 3.29
CA ASP A 113 21.43 -8.57 4.65
C ASP A 113 20.39 -9.70 4.59
N GLU A 114 20.88 -10.92 4.36
CA GLU A 114 20.10 -12.16 4.32
C GLU A 114 19.24 -12.34 5.58
N GLU A 115 19.66 -11.81 6.73
CA GLU A 115 18.86 -11.82 7.95
C GLU A 115 17.56 -11.03 7.80
N SER A 116 17.63 -9.81 7.26
CA SER A 116 16.45 -9.00 6.96
C SER A 116 15.51 -9.68 5.97
N TRP A 117 16.04 -10.37 4.95
CA TRP A 117 15.23 -11.11 3.99
C TRP A 117 14.50 -12.28 4.66
N GLN A 118 15.21 -13.10 5.44
CA GLN A 118 14.62 -14.21 6.18
C GLN A 118 13.54 -13.74 7.15
N GLU A 119 13.77 -12.59 7.79
CA GLU A 119 12.80 -12.00 8.68
C GLU A 119 11.54 -11.52 7.95
N LEU A 120 11.68 -10.93 6.76
CA LEU A 120 10.52 -10.61 5.92
C LEU A 120 9.72 -11.87 5.59
N CYS A 121 10.39 -12.96 5.19
CA CYS A 121 9.72 -14.24 4.91
C CYS A 121 8.94 -14.75 6.12
N ARG A 122 9.50 -14.63 7.34
CA ARG A 122 8.76 -14.98 8.59
C ARG A 122 7.54 -14.10 8.80
N ILE A 123 7.63 -12.80 8.54
CA ILE A 123 6.50 -11.86 8.69
C ILE A 123 5.38 -12.22 7.70
N VAL A 124 5.71 -12.45 6.42
CA VAL A 124 4.74 -12.74 5.35
C VAL A 124 3.92 -14.02 5.60
N GLN A 125 4.47 -14.98 6.34
CA GLN A 125 3.76 -16.20 6.74
C GLN A 125 2.63 -15.98 7.74
N ASN A 126 2.59 -14.83 8.43
CA ASN A 126 1.53 -14.55 9.41
C ASN A 126 0.19 -14.30 8.70
N THR A 127 -0.92 -14.74 9.29
CA THR A 127 -2.27 -14.60 8.71
C THR A 127 -2.72 -13.14 8.61
N GLU A 128 -2.24 -12.31 9.52
CA GLU A 128 -2.51 -10.88 9.64
C GLU A 128 -1.69 -10.06 8.64
N CYS A 129 -0.59 -10.61 8.13
CA CYS A 129 0.15 -10.05 7.01
C CYS A 129 -0.56 -10.42 5.71
N VAL A 130 -1.40 -9.54 5.18
CA VAL A 130 -2.33 -9.86 4.09
C VAL A 130 -1.77 -9.59 2.70
N ALA A 131 -0.70 -8.80 2.57
CA ALA A 131 -0.10 -8.48 1.28
C ALA A 131 1.43 -8.30 1.40
N VAL A 132 2.13 -8.50 0.29
CA VAL A 132 3.56 -8.16 0.14
C VAL A 132 3.67 -6.77 -0.46
N GLY A 133 4.36 -5.87 0.22
CA GLY A 133 4.46 -4.46 -0.11
C GLY A 133 4.44 -3.58 1.15
N GLU A 134 4.68 -2.29 1.09
CA GLU A 134 4.81 -1.43 -0.09
C GLU A 134 6.09 -1.71 -0.89
N CYS A 135 5.93 -2.15 -2.14
CA CYS A 135 7.02 -2.41 -3.09
C CYS A 135 6.71 -1.74 -4.43
N GLY A 136 7.68 -1.61 -5.35
CA GLY A 136 7.42 -1.02 -6.67
C GLY A 136 8.53 -0.09 -7.11
N LEU A 137 8.20 0.99 -7.83
CA LEU A 137 9.17 1.90 -8.45
C LEU A 137 8.76 3.38 -8.25
N ASP A 138 9.73 4.24 -7.94
CA ASP A 138 9.57 5.70 -7.82
C ASP A 138 10.80 6.40 -8.38
N TYR A 139 10.62 7.00 -9.55
CA TYR A 139 11.66 7.72 -10.28
C TYR A 139 11.64 9.22 -10.02
N ASN A 140 10.62 9.72 -9.32
CA ASN A 140 10.50 11.13 -8.99
C ASN A 140 11.48 11.52 -7.88
N ARG A 141 11.53 10.70 -6.83
CA ARG A 141 12.40 10.97 -5.68
C ARG A 141 13.82 10.46 -5.86
N ASN A 142 14.00 9.48 -6.76
CA ASN A 142 15.26 8.92 -7.25
C ASN A 142 16.30 8.69 -6.13
N PHE A 143 15.85 8.16 -4.98
CA PHE A 143 16.72 7.89 -3.84
C PHE A 143 17.67 6.71 -4.08
N SER A 144 17.43 5.97 -5.16
CA SER A 144 18.13 4.75 -5.53
C SER A 144 18.11 4.62 -7.04
N ASN A 145 19.14 4.00 -7.61
CA ASN A 145 19.17 3.80 -9.05
C ASN A 145 17.98 2.91 -9.49
N PRO A 146 17.44 3.11 -10.70
CA PRO A 146 16.31 2.33 -11.20
C PRO A 146 16.53 0.81 -11.15
N GLU A 147 17.73 0.33 -11.48
CA GLU A 147 18.02 -1.10 -11.57
C GLU A 147 17.92 -1.82 -10.21
N ASP A 148 18.35 -1.19 -9.12
CA ASP A 148 18.19 -1.72 -7.77
C ASP A 148 16.72 -1.77 -7.36
N GLN A 149 15.92 -0.75 -7.73
CA GLN A 149 14.49 -0.74 -7.47
C GLN A 149 13.80 -1.90 -8.19
N LYS A 150 14.12 -2.12 -9.48
CA LYS A 150 13.61 -3.24 -10.28
C LYS A 150 14.00 -4.59 -9.66
N ALA A 151 15.27 -4.77 -9.29
CA ALA A 151 15.75 -6.02 -8.69
C ALA A 151 15.04 -6.34 -7.36
N VAL A 152 14.81 -5.33 -6.51
CA VAL A 152 14.08 -5.50 -5.25
C VAL A 152 12.59 -5.76 -5.52
N PHE A 153 11.98 -5.06 -6.47
CA PHE A 153 10.58 -5.29 -6.84
C PHE A 153 10.35 -6.71 -7.33
N GLU A 154 11.22 -7.24 -8.21
CA GLU A 154 11.14 -8.63 -8.67
C GLU A 154 11.26 -9.66 -7.53
N LYS A 155 12.04 -9.38 -6.49
CA LYS A 155 12.09 -10.24 -5.30
C LYS A 155 10.77 -10.26 -4.53
N HIS A 156 10.12 -9.10 -4.38
CA HIS A 156 8.80 -9.02 -3.76
C HIS A 156 7.75 -9.76 -4.58
N ILE A 157 7.80 -9.66 -5.91
CA ILE A 157 6.92 -10.43 -6.80
C ILE A 157 7.10 -11.92 -6.55
N LYS A 158 8.34 -12.42 -6.52
CA LYS A 158 8.62 -13.85 -6.27
C LYS A 158 8.09 -14.29 -4.90
N LEU A 159 8.29 -13.49 -3.86
CA LEU A 159 7.79 -13.78 -2.51
C LEU A 159 6.25 -13.80 -2.46
N ALA A 160 5.60 -12.86 -3.14
CA ALA A 160 4.15 -12.79 -3.25
C ALA A 160 3.57 -14.03 -3.96
N ILE A 161 4.22 -14.47 -5.04
CA ILE A 161 3.87 -15.70 -5.77
C ILE A 161 4.05 -16.92 -4.86
N GLU A 162 5.19 -17.04 -4.18
CA GLU A 162 5.50 -18.18 -3.30
C GLU A 162 4.47 -18.35 -2.18
N HIS A 163 4.03 -17.24 -1.58
CA HIS A 163 3.08 -17.24 -0.47
C HIS A 163 1.61 -17.02 -0.89
N ASN A 164 1.34 -16.91 -2.19
CA ASN A 164 0.02 -16.57 -2.73
C ASN A 164 -0.63 -15.36 -2.03
N LYS A 165 0.17 -14.30 -1.84
CA LYS A 165 -0.25 -13.04 -1.18
C LYS A 165 -0.37 -11.94 -2.26
N PRO A 166 -1.43 -11.11 -2.23
CA PRO A 166 -1.51 -9.94 -3.09
C PRO A 166 -0.27 -9.02 -2.99
N LEU A 167 0.00 -8.31 -4.08
CA LEU A 167 1.03 -7.26 -4.12
C LEU A 167 0.41 -5.90 -3.78
N PHE A 168 1.05 -5.15 -2.89
CA PHE A 168 0.73 -3.76 -2.57
C PHE A 168 1.81 -2.85 -3.17
N VAL A 169 1.48 -2.23 -4.30
CA VAL A 169 2.45 -1.64 -5.24
C VAL A 169 2.39 -0.11 -5.24
N HIS A 170 3.54 0.52 -5.02
CA HIS A 170 3.76 1.94 -5.26
C HIS A 170 4.32 2.18 -6.65
N GLU A 171 3.75 3.13 -7.37
CA GLU A 171 4.26 3.58 -8.66
C GLU A 171 4.32 5.10 -8.70
N ARG A 172 5.44 5.64 -9.18
CA ARG A 172 5.57 7.06 -9.50
C ARG A 172 6.59 7.32 -10.60
N ASP A 173 6.12 7.92 -11.69
CA ASP A 173 6.92 8.25 -12.88
C ASP A 173 7.68 7.03 -13.45
N ALA A 174 7.16 5.82 -13.22
CA ALA A 174 7.84 4.55 -13.50
C ALA A 174 6.94 3.50 -14.17
N PHE A 175 5.76 3.91 -14.65
CA PHE A 175 4.75 3.05 -15.28
C PHE A 175 5.32 2.04 -16.30
N SER A 176 6.14 2.49 -17.25
CA SER A 176 6.65 1.63 -18.33
C SER A 176 7.45 0.44 -17.79
N ASP A 177 8.41 0.73 -16.90
CA ASP A 177 9.26 -0.31 -16.31
C ASP A 177 8.46 -1.21 -15.36
N LEU A 178 7.53 -0.62 -14.60
CA LEU A 178 6.68 -1.38 -13.68
C LEU A 178 5.77 -2.35 -14.44
N SER A 179 5.15 -1.89 -15.53
CA SER A 179 4.32 -2.72 -16.40
C SER A 179 5.13 -3.84 -17.04
N GLU A 180 6.33 -3.54 -17.58
CA GLU A 180 7.18 -4.56 -18.20
C GLU A 180 7.56 -5.66 -17.20
N ILE A 181 7.88 -5.28 -15.95
CA ILE A 181 8.21 -6.24 -14.90
C ILE A 181 6.98 -7.10 -14.56
N LEU A 182 5.80 -6.50 -14.37
CA LEU A 182 4.58 -7.26 -14.10
C LEU A 182 4.26 -8.25 -15.24
N ASP A 183 4.45 -7.84 -16.49
CA ASP A 183 4.18 -8.66 -17.67
C ASP A 183 5.05 -9.92 -17.73
N LYS A 184 6.29 -9.87 -17.23
CA LYS A 184 7.17 -11.06 -17.10
C LYS A 184 6.57 -12.15 -16.21
N TYR A 185 5.71 -11.77 -15.27
CA TYR A 185 5.11 -12.67 -14.29
C TYR A 185 3.59 -12.86 -14.46
N ALA A 186 2.96 -12.26 -15.49
CA ALA A 186 1.50 -12.15 -15.65
C ALA A 186 0.72 -13.45 -15.34
N ASN A 187 1.19 -14.59 -15.83
CA ASN A 187 0.52 -15.89 -15.64
C ASN A 187 0.62 -16.48 -14.22
N LYS A 188 1.38 -15.85 -13.33
CA LYS A 188 1.66 -16.32 -11.97
C LYS A 188 1.32 -15.28 -10.91
N LEU A 189 1.03 -14.03 -11.31
CA LEU A 189 0.85 -12.95 -10.38
C LEU A 189 -0.39 -13.19 -9.49
N PRO A 190 -0.26 -13.02 -8.17
CA PRO A 190 -1.43 -12.84 -7.31
C PRO A 190 -2.07 -11.46 -7.61
N PRO A 191 -3.25 -11.16 -7.04
CA PRO A 191 -3.88 -9.84 -7.21
C PRO A 191 -2.91 -8.69 -6.90
N VAL A 192 -2.93 -7.65 -7.73
CA VAL A 192 -2.03 -6.50 -7.60
C VAL A 192 -2.87 -5.26 -7.28
N LEU A 193 -2.55 -4.61 -6.17
CA LEU A 193 -3.12 -3.32 -5.78
C LEU A 193 -2.08 -2.22 -5.99
N VAL A 194 -2.25 -1.43 -7.05
CA VAL A 194 -1.47 -0.19 -7.25
C VAL A 194 -2.08 0.89 -6.35
N HIS A 195 -1.42 1.22 -5.26
CA HIS A 195 -1.96 2.16 -4.27
C HIS A 195 -1.59 3.61 -4.59
N CYS A 196 -2.41 4.54 -4.09
CA CYS A 196 -2.20 5.98 -4.25
C CYS A 196 -1.92 6.38 -5.71
N PHE A 197 -2.68 5.81 -6.65
CA PHE A 197 -2.49 6.03 -8.09
C PHE A 197 -2.66 7.52 -8.43
N THR A 198 -1.60 8.11 -8.99
CA THR A 198 -1.57 9.50 -9.47
C THR A 198 -1.15 9.60 -10.95
N GLY A 199 -1.21 8.48 -11.68
CA GLY A 199 -0.85 8.41 -13.09
C GLY A 199 -1.91 9.00 -14.02
N SER A 200 -1.68 8.88 -15.33
CA SER A 200 -2.63 9.33 -16.34
C SER A 200 -3.79 8.35 -16.54
N VAL A 201 -4.85 8.78 -17.22
CA VAL A 201 -6.00 7.92 -17.55
C VAL A 201 -5.56 6.74 -18.42
N GLU A 202 -4.62 6.96 -19.33
CA GLU A 202 -4.05 5.93 -20.20
C GLU A 202 -3.37 4.83 -19.37
N ASN A 203 -2.58 5.22 -18.36
CA ASN A 203 -1.94 4.27 -17.45
C ASN A 203 -2.96 3.48 -16.63
N ALA A 204 -4.03 4.14 -16.16
CA ALA A 204 -5.11 3.47 -15.42
C ALA A 204 -5.82 2.42 -16.29
N LEU A 205 -6.18 2.79 -17.53
CA LEU A 205 -6.81 1.86 -18.48
C LEU A 205 -5.90 0.68 -18.82
N ALA A 206 -4.59 0.93 -18.97
CA ALA A 206 -3.62 -0.13 -19.21
C ALA A 206 -3.50 -1.10 -18.03
N TYR A 207 -3.56 -0.63 -16.78
CA TYR A 207 -3.64 -1.53 -15.62
C TYR A 207 -4.95 -2.33 -15.61
N LEU A 208 -6.09 -1.69 -15.84
CA LEU A 208 -7.39 -2.38 -15.86
C LEU A 208 -7.48 -3.47 -16.95
N GLN A 209 -6.80 -3.30 -18.07
CA GLN A 209 -6.74 -4.30 -19.13
C GLN A 209 -5.93 -5.55 -18.74
N LYS A 210 -5.04 -5.45 -17.74
CA LYS A 210 -4.23 -6.57 -17.25
C LYS A 210 -4.98 -7.45 -16.25
N GLY A 211 -6.14 -7.01 -15.76
CA GLY A 211 -6.93 -7.67 -14.71
C GLY A 211 -6.72 -7.05 -13.34
#